data_AF-A0A538FHL4-F1
#
_entry.id   AF-A0A538FHL4-F1
#
_cell.length_a   1.000
_cell.length_b   1.000
_cell.length_c   1.000
_cell.angle_alpha   90.00
_cell.angle_beta   90.00
_cell.angle_gamma   90.00
#
_symmetry.space_group_name_H-M   'P 1'
#
loop_
_entity.id
_entity.type
_entity.pdbx_description
1 polymer ?
#
loop_
_entity_poly.entity_id
_entity_poly.type
_entity_poly.pdbx_seq_one_letter_code
_entity_poly.pdbx_strand_id
1 'polypeptide(L)' 'MLLARQERGNVTRQTAWIESLSPWPEEFGLGRIRALLAELGEPQRAYRAIHVVGTNGKSTAT' A
#
# COMPACT_ATOMS: atom_id res chain seq x y z
N MET A 1 -21.29 -18.74 -14.85
CA MET A 1 -19.89 -18.86 -15.30
C MET A 1 -19.42 -17.64 -16.12
N LEU A 2 -19.84 -16.41 -15.79
CA LEU A 2 -19.38 -15.17 -16.46
C LEU A 2 -18.64 -14.21 -15.51
N LEU A 3 -18.76 -14.40 -14.19
CA LEU A 3 -18.18 -13.53 -13.17
C LEU A 3 -16.67 -13.75 -12.95
N ALA A 4 -16.18 -14.99 -13.06
CA ALA A 4 -14.76 -15.31 -12.83
C ALA A 4 -13.79 -14.72 -13.89
N ARG A 5 -14.29 -14.35 -15.08
CA ARG A 5 -13.47 -13.69 -16.11
C ARG A 5 -13.32 -12.18 -15.86
N GLN A 6 -14.27 -11.58 -15.12
CA GLN A 6 -14.28 -10.15 -14.81
C GLN A 6 -13.24 -9.83 -13.71
N GLU A 7 -13.06 -10.72 -12.73
CA GLU A 7 -12.14 -10.50 -11.61
C GLU A 7 -10.65 -10.49 -12.01
N ARG A 8 -10.21 -11.40 -12.90
CA ARG A 8 -8.81 -11.41 -13.37
C ARG A 8 -8.44 -10.19 -14.21
N GLY A 9 -9.39 -9.65 -14.98
CA GLY A 9 -9.18 -8.42 -15.74
C GLY A 9 -9.15 -7.17 -14.86
N ASN A 10 -9.87 -7.20 -13.73
CA ASN A 10 -9.93 -6.09 -12.77
C ASN A 10 -8.63 -6.02 -11.96
N VAL A 11 -8.19 -7.12 -11.33
CA VAL A 11 -6.93 -7.15 -10.55
C VAL A 11 -5.75 -6.60 -11.35
N THR A 12 -5.62 -7.02 -12.61
CA THR A 12 -4.53 -6.59 -13.50
C THR A 12 -4.59 -5.08 -13.82
N ARG A 13 -5.80 -4.48 -13.87
CA ARG A 13 -5.98 -3.06 -14.15
C ARG A 13 -5.61 -2.18 -12.96
N GLN A 14 -6.04 -2.53 -11.75
CA GLN A 14 -5.68 -1.72 -10.58
C GLN A 14 -4.22 -1.87 -10.22
N THR A 15 -3.60 -3.05 -10.38
CA THR A 15 -2.15 -3.17 -10.21
C THR A 15 -1.41 -2.31 -11.23
N ALA A 16 -1.78 -2.36 -12.52
CA ALA A 16 -1.18 -1.52 -13.55
C ALA A 16 -1.36 -0.02 -13.28
N TRP A 17 -2.50 0.39 -12.74
CA TRP A 17 -2.73 1.78 -12.33
C TRP A 17 -1.86 2.18 -11.14
N ILE A 18 -1.70 1.33 -10.11
CA ILE A 18 -0.80 1.61 -8.98
C ILE A 18 0.66 1.69 -9.44
N GLU A 19 1.07 0.79 -10.32
CA GLU A 19 2.43 0.76 -10.88
C GLU A 19 2.74 2.03 -11.68
N SER A 20 1.76 2.61 -12.37
CA SER A 20 1.94 3.85 -13.13
C SER A 20 2.10 5.10 -12.27
N LEU A 21 1.81 5.04 -10.96
CA LEU A 21 1.99 6.16 -10.03
C LEU A 21 3.45 6.37 -9.58
N SER A 22 4.38 5.49 -9.99
CA SER A 22 5.82 5.64 -9.72
C SER A 22 6.47 6.58 -10.74
N PRO A 23 7.35 7.50 -10.30
CA PRO A 23 8.66 7.07 -9.78
C PRO A 23 8.84 7.25 -8.26
N TRP A 24 9.92 6.66 -7.76
CA TRP A 24 10.44 6.91 -6.41
C TRP A 24 10.65 8.41 -6.21
N PRO A 25 10.30 8.96 -5.03
CA PRO A 25 10.46 10.38 -4.79
C PRO A 25 11.96 10.74 -4.73
N GLU A 26 12.29 11.96 -5.17
CA GLU A 26 13.64 12.53 -5.01
C GLU A 26 13.98 12.75 -3.53
N GLU A 27 12.96 13.03 -2.70
CA GLU A 27 13.09 13.21 -1.25
C GLU A 27 12.13 12.29 -0.48
N PHE A 28 12.66 11.60 0.54
CA PHE A 28 11.85 10.77 1.43
C PHE A 28 11.10 11.62 2.46
N GLY A 29 9.80 11.43 2.56
CA GLY A 29 8.98 12.12 3.55
C GLY A 29 7.61 11.49 3.76
N LEU A 30 6.99 11.81 4.90
CA LEU A 30 5.68 11.28 5.28
C LEU A 30 4.50 12.21 4.95
N GLY A 31 4.76 13.39 4.36
CA GLY A 31 3.72 14.41 4.12
C GLY A 31 2.53 13.89 3.30
N ARG A 32 2.81 13.28 2.14
CA ARG A 32 1.77 12.75 1.25
C ARG A 32 0.91 11.68 1.91
N ILE A 33 1.54 10.71 2.58
CA ILE A 33 0.80 9.62 3.24
C ILE A 33 0.02 10.12 4.46
N ARG A 34 0.55 11.08 5.22
CA ARG A 34 -0.18 11.71 6.35
C ARG A 34 -1.42 12.46 5.88
N ALA A 35 -1.34 13.21 4.79
CA ALA A 35 -2.49 13.89 4.20
C ALA A 35 -3.57 12.88 3.77
N LEU A 36 -3.17 11.79 3.09
CA LEU A 36 -4.10 10.73 2.69
C LEU A 36 -4.78 10.06 3.90
N LEU A 37 -4.01 9.73 4.96
CA LEU A 37 -4.56 9.08 6.14
C LEU A 37 -5.56 9.97 6.89
N ALA A 38 -5.34 11.29 6.91
CA ALA A 38 -6.28 12.24 7.51
C ALA A 38 -7.63 12.24 6.77
N GLU A 39 -7.61 12.28 5.43
CA GLU A 39 -8.82 12.19 4.59
C GLU A 39 -9.57 10.85 4.79
N LEU A 40 -8.84 9.78 5.10
CA LEU A 40 -9.39 8.45 5.36
C LEU A 40 -9.85 8.24 6.81
N GLY A 41 -9.73 9.25 7.68
CA GLY A 41 -10.16 9.16 9.07
C GLY A 41 -9.19 8.41 9.99
N GLU A 42 -7.88 8.48 9.71
CA GLU A 42 -6.80 7.90 10.51
C GLU A 42 -6.92 6.38 10.78
N PRO A 43 -7.16 5.53 9.76
CA PRO A 43 -7.42 4.09 9.92
C PRO A 43 -6.25 3.33 10.57
N GLN A 44 -5.02 3.83 10.45
CA GLN A 44 -3.82 3.27 11.08
C GLN A 44 -3.88 3.26 12.62
N ARG A 45 -4.78 4.05 13.23
CA ARG A 45 -4.97 4.11 14.69
C ARG A 45 -5.97 3.08 15.22
N ALA A 46 -6.72 2.43 14.34
CA ALA A 46 -7.78 1.49 14.73
C ALA A 46 -7.24 0.15 15.26
N TYR A 47 -5.97 -0.17 15.01
CA TYR A 47 -5.37 -1.46 15.35
C TYR A 47 -4.07 -1.29 16.11
N ARG A 48 -3.82 -2.17 17.07
CA ARG A 48 -2.49 -2.30 17.70
C ARG A 48 -1.52 -2.87 16.66
N ALA A 49 -0.47 -2.13 16.36
CA ALA A 49 0.53 -2.52 15.36
C ALA A 49 1.91 -2.70 15.99
N ILE A 50 2.70 -3.63 15.42
CA ILE A 50 4.13 -3.79 15.67
C ILE A 50 4.86 -3.33 14.40
N HIS A 51 5.81 -2.42 14.54
CA HIS A 51 6.63 -1.93 13.41
C HIS A 51 7.96 -2.67 13.38
N VAL A 52 8.16 -3.55 12.39
CA VAL A 52 9.38 -4.36 12.24
C VAL A 52 10.30 -3.72 11.19
N VAL A 53 11.55 -3.42 11.58
CA VAL A 53 12.56 -2.74 10.74
C VAL A 53 13.91 -3.44 10.81
N GLY A 54 14.79 -3.18 9.84
CA GLY A 54 16.16 -3.71 9.79
C GLY A 54 16.67 -3.92 8.37
N THR A 55 17.96 -4.14 8.17
CA THR A 55 18.52 -4.42 6.82
C THR A 55 18.15 -5.82 6.35
N ASN A 56 18.26 -6.80 7.25
CA ASN A 56 17.99 -8.22 6.99
C ASN A 56 16.98 -8.79 7.99
N GLY A 57 16.31 -9.90 7.66
CA GLY A 57 15.48 -10.66 8.59
C GLY A 57 14.08 -10.11 8.91
N LYS A 58 13.68 -8.94 8.39
CA LYS A 58 12.36 -8.31 8.63
C LYS A 58 11.18 -9.27 8.37
N SER A 59 11.25 -10.03 7.27
CA SER A 59 10.19 -10.97 6.89
C SER A 59 10.19 -12.27 7.70
N THR A 60 11.33 -12.66 8.29
CA THR A 60 11.44 -13.89 9.10
C THR A 60 11.12 -13.62 10.58
N ALA A 61 11.22 -12.36 11.01
CA ALA A 61 10.90 -11.92 12.36
C ALA A 61 9.39 -11.71 12.61
N THR A 62 8.56 -11.76 11.56
CA THR A 62 7.10 -11.63 11.62
C THR A 62 6.46 -12.97 11.33
#